data_AF-A0A1G8M1Y9-F1
#
_entry.id   AF-A0A1G8M1Y9-F1
#
_cell.length_a   1.000
_cell.length_b   1.000
_cell.length_c   1.000
_cell.angle_alpha   90.00
_cell.angle_beta   90.00
_cell.angle_gamma   90.00
#
_symmetry.space_group_name_H-M   'P 1'
#
loop_
_entity.id
_entity.type
_entity.pdbx_description
1 polymer ?
#
loop_
_entity_poly.entity_id
_entity_poly.type
_entity_poly.pdbx_seq_one_letter_code
_entity_poly.pdbx_strand_id
1 'polypeptide(L)'
;MIKMKNSFTVGHLFGIPVKIHFSLLLVLPFFAWAFGSNIIYLTENTDIARRELILNPYLLGFIMAVMLFISILIHELAHSLVARTKDVKTTDITLMLFGGLANIEEISKDPKNEVKIAASGPLTSLFIGFLCVAAARFAPTFIFEDLRLIILYTGQLNIFLAIFNLIPAFPSDGGRMLRAVIAQKTSFRRATEIASRVGKAFALVFGIFGFMSGNFLLVFIAFFIYIGASQEHQFSNIKFALSNLKVKDLMTTDVKTVPVNMSIHRLIEKMLADKHSGFPVLRDEKVVGIVTMEDAKKIPQDEYRNTPVQSIMNKDLHCVKEEDELFEAFKLLFQKDIGRLLVMKGDELKGIITRSDVMTGLRVRQLENIKVEDD
;
A
#
# COMPACT_ATOMS: atom_id res chain seq x y z
N MET A 1 4.96 -4.94 0.82
CA MET A 1 3.67 -4.46 1.36
C MET A 1 3.55 -4.98 2.78
N ILE A 2 3.87 -4.12 3.75
CA ILE A 2 3.99 -4.46 5.19
C ILE A 2 2.60 -4.26 5.80
N LYS A 3 2.07 -5.25 6.53
CA LYS A 3 0.89 -5.04 7.38
C LYS A 3 1.23 -3.91 8.35
N MET A 4 0.70 -2.72 8.10
CA MET A 4 1.03 -1.55 8.89
C MET A 4 0.51 -1.74 10.31
N LYS A 5 1.42 -2.08 11.23
CA LYS A 5 1.12 -2.46 12.63
C LYS A 5 0.40 -1.36 13.44
N ASN A 6 0.12 -0.19 12.86
CA ASN A 6 -0.46 0.99 13.53
C ASN A 6 -1.68 1.59 12.78
N SER A 7 -2.55 0.75 12.23
CA SER A 7 -3.82 1.19 11.61
C SER A 7 -5.03 0.58 12.31
N PHE A 8 -6.11 1.35 12.44
CA PHE A 8 -7.37 0.88 13.01
C PHE A 8 -8.51 1.10 12.02
N THR A 9 -9.43 0.13 11.96
CA THR A 9 -10.62 0.21 11.10
C THR A 9 -11.64 1.15 11.72
N VAL A 10 -12.10 2.12 10.94
CA VAL A 10 -13.10 3.12 11.36
C VAL A 10 -14.50 2.73 10.89
N GLY A 11 -14.61 2.05 9.75
CA GLY A 11 -15.89 1.61 9.22
C GLY A 11 -15.74 0.87 7.90
N HIS A 12 -16.88 0.60 7.25
CA HIS A 12 -16.93 -0.02 5.93
C HIS A 12 -17.73 0.88 4.99
N LEU A 13 -17.17 1.20 3.82
CA LEU A 13 -17.86 1.93 2.76
C LEU A 13 -17.98 1.03 1.53
N PHE A 14 -19.20 0.77 1.07
CA PHE A 14 -19.46 -0.13 -0.06
C PHE A 14 -18.82 -1.53 0.13
N GLY A 15 -18.70 -2.01 1.37
CA GLY A 15 -18.02 -3.28 1.68
C GLY A 15 -16.49 -3.22 1.57
N ILE A 16 -15.89 -2.03 1.54
CA ILE A 16 -14.44 -1.82 1.65
C ILE A 16 -14.14 -1.31 3.06
N PRO A 17 -13.30 -2.00 3.84
CA PRO A 17 -12.88 -1.50 5.15
C PRO A 17 -12.04 -0.22 4.99
N VAL A 18 -12.44 0.82 5.71
CA VAL A 18 -11.72 2.10 5.80
C VAL A 18 -10.92 2.12 7.09
N LYS A 19 -9.62 2.32 6.97
CA LYS A 19 -8.67 2.34 8.08
C LYS A 19 -8.01 3.70 8.19
N ILE A 20 -7.67 4.09 9.41
CA ILE A 20 -6.84 5.26 9.70
C ILE A 20 -5.51 4.77 10.26
N HIS A 21 -4.41 5.24 9.67
CA HIS A 21 -3.08 5.04 10.24
C HIS A 21 -2.78 6.12 11.28
N PHE A 22 -2.04 5.76 12.34
CA PHE A 22 -1.65 6.70 13.41
C PHE A 22 -0.95 7.97 12.88
N SER A 23 -0.21 7.88 11.77
CA SER A 23 0.43 9.05 11.14
C SER A 23 -0.57 10.16 10.75
N LEU A 24 -1.82 9.81 10.48
CA LEU A 24 -2.88 10.78 10.17
C LEU A 24 -3.17 11.67 11.39
N LEU A 25 -3.26 11.05 12.57
CA LEU A 25 -3.53 11.76 13.82
C LEU A 25 -2.40 12.74 14.17
N LEU A 26 -1.17 12.43 13.78
CA LEU A 26 0.00 13.29 14.00
C LEU A 26 0.00 14.54 13.12
N VAL A 27 -0.51 14.46 11.88
CA VAL A 27 -0.49 15.59 10.94
C VAL A 27 -1.75 16.45 10.95
N LEU A 28 -2.86 15.90 11.43
CA LEU A 28 -4.12 16.66 11.50
C LEU A 28 -3.95 18.00 12.25
N PRO A 29 -3.23 18.09 13.39
CA PRO A 29 -2.95 19.36 14.05
C PRO A 29 -2.09 20.31 13.21
N PHE A 30 -1.13 19.79 12.45
CA PHE A 30 -0.29 20.59 11.55
C PHE A 30 -1.12 21.22 10.42
N PHE A 31 -2.01 20.46 9.77
CA PHE A 31 -2.91 21.00 8.76
C PHE A 31 -3.93 21.98 9.35
N ALA A 32 -4.47 21.68 10.53
CA ALA A 32 -5.37 22.58 11.23
C ALA A 32 -4.71 23.94 11.50
N TRP A 33 -3.46 23.92 11.98
CA TRP A 33 -2.66 25.13 12.16
C TRP A 33 -2.38 25.83 10.83
N ALA A 34 -1.88 25.12 9.81
CA ALA A 34 -1.54 25.70 8.52
C ALA A 34 -2.74 26.37 7.83
N PHE A 35 -3.90 25.70 7.82
CA PHE A 35 -5.13 26.25 7.28
C PHE A 35 -5.66 27.40 8.13
N GLY A 36 -5.63 27.29 9.46
CA GLY A 36 -6.04 28.40 10.34
C GLY A 36 -5.18 29.65 10.16
N SER A 37 -3.86 29.49 10.09
CA SER A 37 -2.92 30.59 9.81
C SER A 37 -3.14 31.19 8.42
N ASN A 38 -3.47 30.37 7.42
CA ASN A 38 -3.81 30.86 6.08
C ASN A 38 -5.13 31.65 6.07
N ILE A 39 -6.14 31.20 6.82
CA ILE A 39 -7.40 31.95 6.98
C ILE A 39 -7.12 33.32 7.59
N ILE A 40 -6.37 33.38 8.70
CA ILE A 40 -6.00 34.66 9.35
C ILE A 40 -5.33 35.59 8.34
N TYR A 41 -4.29 35.09 7.65
CA TYR A 41 -3.57 35.86 6.64
C TYR A 41 -4.51 36.39 5.55
N LEU A 42 -5.42 35.56 5.04
CA LEU A 42 -6.35 35.99 4.00
C LEU A 42 -7.40 36.97 4.52
N THR A 43 -7.94 36.77 5.72
CA THR A 43 -8.91 37.72 6.29
C THR A 43 -8.30 39.08 6.60
N GLU A 44 -7.00 39.14 6.93
CA GLU A 44 -6.31 40.40 7.23
C GLU A 44 -5.79 41.11 5.97
N ASN A 45 -5.47 40.38 4.91
CA ASN A 45 -4.79 40.92 3.74
C ASN A 45 -5.63 40.91 2.45
N THR A 46 -6.84 40.35 2.46
CA THR A 46 -7.68 40.22 1.26
C THR A 46 -9.18 40.36 1.58
N ASP A 47 -9.97 40.81 0.59
CA ASP A 47 -11.45 40.86 0.67
C ASP A 47 -12.12 39.49 0.45
N ILE A 48 -11.44 38.39 0.77
CA ILE A 48 -11.98 37.04 0.57
C ILE A 48 -13.13 36.75 1.53
N ALA A 49 -13.07 37.27 2.77
CA ALA A 49 -14.17 37.21 3.73
C ALA A 49 -15.13 38.37 3.49
N ARG A 50 -16.39 38.03 3.20
CA ARG A 50 -17.45 39.02 2.99
C ARG A 50 -17.93 39.65 4.30
N ARG A 51 -17.69 38.97 5.43
CA ARG A 51 -18.20 39.29 6.78
C ARG A 51 -17.26 38.73 7.85
N GLU A 52 -17.49 39.15 9.09
CA GLU A 52 -16.83 38.59 10.27
C GLU A 52 -17.10 37.09 10.41
N LEU A 53 -16.05 36.36 10.82
CA LEU A 53 -16.11 34.92 11.08
C LEU A 53 -16.64 34.68 12.49
N ILE A 54 -17.50 33.67 12.62
CA ILE A 54 -18.06 33.28 13.92
C ILE A 54 -17.11 32.34 14.64
N LEU A 55 -16.51 31.40 13.90
CA LEU A 55 -15.62 30.38 14.45
C LEU A 55 -14.19 30.89 14.53
N ASN A 56 -13.46 30.36 15.51
CA ASN A 56 -12.02 30.59 15.60
C ASN A 56 -11.32 30.05 14.32
N PRO A 57 -10.39 30.82 13.71
CA PRO A 57 -9.70 30.40 12.48
C PRO A 57 -9.02 29.02 12.58
N TYR A 58 -8.49 28.63 13.73
CA TYR A 58 -7.88 27.30 13.92
C TYR A 58 -8.92 26.17 14.00
N LEU A 59 -10.13 26.46 14.50
CA LEU A 59 -11.24 25.51 14.45
C LEU A 59 -11.75 25.33 13.00
N LEU A 60 -11.85 26.43 12.24
CA LEU A 60 -12.11 26.36 10.80
C LEU A 60 -11.02 25.57 10.06
N GLY A 61 -9.76 25.83 10.38
CA GLY A 61 -8.61 25.10 9.85
C GLY A 61 -8.69 23.60 10.15
N PHE A 62 -9.09 23.23 11.37
CA PHE A 62 -9.31 21.83 11.74
C PHE A 62 -10.44 21.18 10.92
N ILE A 63 -11.58 21.86 10.78
CA ILE A 63 -12.71 21.37 9.95
C ILE A 63 -12.24 21.18 8.50
N MET A 64 -11.49 22.13 7.95
CA MET A 64 -10.94 22.03 6.59
C MET A 64 -9.93 20.89 6.45
N ALA A 65 -9.10 20.64 7.45
CA ALA A 65 -8.20 19.49 7.47
C ALA A 65 -8.98 18.17 7.44
N VAL A 66 -10.06 18.05 8.22
CA VAL A 66 -10.95 16.89 8.17
C VAL A 66 -11.60 16.74 6.80
N MET A 67 -12.10 17.83 6.21
CA MET A 67 -12.70 17.83 4.87
C MET A 67 -11.70 17.45 3.76
N LEU A 68 -10.42 17.81 3.89
CA LEU A 68 -9.36 17.36 3.00
C LEU A 68 -9.24 15.82 3.03
N PHE A 69 -9.19 15.21 4.22
CA PHE A 69 -9.09 13.75 4.33
C PHE A 69 -10.36 13.02 3.89
N ILE A 70 -11.54 13.62 4.09
CA ILE A 70 -12.79 13.12 3.49
C ILE A 70 -12.71 13.18 1.96
N SER A 71 -12.16 14.25 1.40
CA SER A 71 -11.98 14.40 -0.05
C SER A 71 -11.02 13.36 -0.61
N ILE A 72 -9.90 13.10 0.09
CA ILE A 72 -8.95 12.02 -0.24
C ILE A 72 -9.65 10.66 -0.15
N LEU A 73 -10.48 10.42 0.87
CA LEU A 73 -11.23 9.17 0.99
C LEU A 73 -12.19 8.97 -0.19
N ILE A 74 -12.91 10.01 -0.60
CA ILE A 74 -13.81 9.95 -1.76
C ILE A 74 -13.02 9.72 -3.06
N HIS A 75 -11.85 10.34 -3.19
CA HIS A 75 -10.92 10.12 -4.30
C HIS A 75 -10.50 8.64 -4.42
N GLU A 76 -10.01 8.06 -3.32
CA GLU A 76 -9.62 6.64 -3.27
C GLU A 76 -10.81 5.69 -3.45
N LEU A 77 -11.98 6.08 -2.95
CA LEU A 77 -13.20 5.32 -3.13
C LEU A 77 -13.60 5.28 -4.61
N ALA A 78 -13.45 6.38 -5.35
CA ALA A 78 -13.72 6.41 -6.78
C ALA A 78 -12.84 5.42 -7.56
N HIS A 79 -11.52 5.37 -7.27
CA HIS A 79 -10.62 4.34 -7.82
C HIS A 79 -11.13 2.93 -7.51
N SER A 80 -11.48 2.69 -6.26
CA SER A 80 -11.89 1.37 -5.78
C SER A 80 -13.20 0.90 -6.41
N LEU A 81 -14.19 1.80 -6.56
CA LEU A 81 -15.47 1.50 -7.20
C LEU A 81 -15.29 1.20 -8.69
N VAL A 82 -14.49 1.99 -9.42
CA VAL A 82 -14.21 1.73 -10.83
C VAL A 82 -13.41 0.44 -11.01
N ALA A 83 -12.44 0.16 -10.14
CA ALA A 83 -11.68 -1.10 -10.14
C ALA A 83 -12.57 -2.34 -10.01
N ARG A 84 -13.58 -2.29 -9.12
CA ARG A 84 -14.55 -3.39 -8.97
C ARG A 84 -15.37 -3.66 -10.21
N THR A 85 -15.70 -2.64 -11.02
CA THR A 85 -16.37 -2.85 -12.32
C THR A 85 -15.48 -3.53 -13.37
N LYS A 86 -14.20 -3.72 -13.06
CA LYS A 86 -13.17 -4.36 -13.91
C LYS A 86 -12.62 -5.64 -13.28
N ASP A 87 -13.36 -6.24 -12.36
CA ASP A 87 -12.99 -7.47 -11.63
C ASP A 87 -11.66 -7.37 -10.86
N VAL A 88 -11.21 -6.15 -10.55
CA VAL A 88 -10.03 -5.91 -9.73
C VAL A 88 -10.45 -5.82 -8.27
N LYS A 89 -9.86 -6.68 -7.43
CA LYS A 89 -10.13 -6.71 -5.99
C LYS A 89 -9.44 -5.56 -5.25
N THR A 90 -10.20 -4.95 -4.35
CA THR A 90 -9.76 -3.88 -3.43
C THR A 90 -9.89 -4.39 -2.01
N THR A 91 -8.79 -4.48 -1.26
CA THR A 91 -8.81 -5.06 0.10
C THR A 91 -9.28 -4.07 1.15
N ASP A 92 -8.72 -2.86 1.13
CA ASP A 92 -8.95 -1.82 2.12
C ASP A 92 -8.45 -0.46 1.63
N ILE A 93 -9.03 0.61 2.18
CA ILE A 93 -8.56 1.98 1.99
C ILE A 93 -7.96 2.44 3.32
N THR A 94 -6.67 2.76 3.34
CA THR A 94 -5.99 3.26 4.55
C THR A 94 -5.61 4.72 4.38
N LEU A 95 -6.15 5.61 5.21
CA LEU A 95 -5.78 7.03 5.23
C LEU A 95 -4.49 7.25 6.04
N MET A 96 -3.52 7.95 5.46
CA MET A 96 -2.18 8.18 6.00
C MET A 96 -1.74 9.64 5.82
N LEU A 97 -0.54 9.94 6.34
CA LEU A 97 0.10 11.26 6.26
C LEU A 97 0.22 11.81 4.82
N PHE A 98 0.58 10.95 3.88
CA PHE A 98 0.90 11.33 2.51
C PHE A 98 -0.24 11.04 1.51
N GLY A 99 -1.47 10.87 2.01
CA GLY A 99 -2.66 10.55 1.20
C GLY A 99 -3.40 9.30 1.69
N GLY A 100 -4.35 8.82 0.89
CA GLY A 100 -4.98 7.52 1.09
C GLY A 100 -4.25 6.47 0.28
N LEU A 101 -3.88 5.35 0.89
CA LEU A 101 -3.38 4.19 0.16
C LEU A 101 -4.54 3.21 -0.02
N ALA A 102 -5.12 3.17 -1.22
CA ALA A 102 -6.00 2.07 -1.60
C ALA A 102 -5.14 0.83 -1.89
N ASN A 103 -5.26 -0.20 -1.06
CA ASN A 103 -4.60 -1.48 -1.31
C ASN A 103 -5.38 -2.23 -2.40
N ILE A 104 -4.95 -2.04 -3.65
CA ILE A 104 -5.49 -2.73 -4.83
C ILE A 104 -4.64 -3.99 -5.05
N GLU A 105 -5.26 -5.17 -4.93
CA GLU A 105 -4.58 -6.48 -4.91
C GLU A 105 -3.92 -6.84 -6.25
N GLU A 106 -4.45 -6.31 -7.35
CA GLU A 106 -4.02 -6.64 -8.71
C GLU A 106 -4.07 -5.40 -9.61
N ILE A 107 -2.91 -4.99 -10.13
CA ILE A 107 -2.89 -4.02 -11.23
C ILE A 107 -3.50 -4.71 -12.44
N SER A 108 -4.57 -4.11 -13.00
CA SER A 108 -5.29 -4.63 -14.17
C SER A 108 -4.33 -5.11 -15.26
N LYS A 109 -4.55 -6.32 -15.77
CA LYS A 109 -3.77 -6.89 -16.90
C LYS A 109 -4.00 -6.13 -18.21
N ASP A 110 -5.11 -5.41 -18.33
CA ASP A 110 -5.41 -4.53 -19.47
C ASP A 110 -5.02 -3.08 -19.14
N PRO A 111 -4.07 -2.48 -19.89
CA PRO A 111 -3.68 -1.08 -19.73
C PRO A 111 -4.85 -0.10 -19.91
N LYS A 112 -5.86 -0.40 -20.75
CA LYS A 112 -7.00 0.50 -20.95
C LYS A 112 -7.87 0.61 -19.70
N ASN A 113 -8.04 -0.48 -18.98
CA ASN A 113 -8.76 -0.49 -17.72
C ASN A 113 -7.99 0.26 -16.64
N GLU A 114 -6.66 0.17 -16.64
CA GLU A 114 -5.83 0.95 -15.72
C GLU A 114 -5.96 2.46 -15.93
N VAL A 115 -6.00 2.95 -17.18
CA VAL A 115 -6.25 4.38 -17.44
C VAL A 115 -7.59 4.82 -16.85
N LYS A 116 -8.65 4.02 -17.00
CA LYS A 116 -9.99 4.34 -16.47
C LYS A 116 -10.00 4.37 -14.95
N ILE A 117 -9.33 3.40 -14.32
CA ILE A 117 -9.21 3.34 -12.85
C ILE A 117 -8.39 4.54 -12.36
N ALA A 118 -7.22 4.81 -12.94
CA ALA A 118 -6.36 5.93 -12.51
C ALA A 118 -7.00 7.31 -12.78
N ALA A 119 -7.84 7.46 -13.80
CA ALA A 119 -8.54 8.72 -14.06
C ALA A 119 -9.73 8.98 -13.11
N SER A 120 -10.32 7.94 -12.50
CA SER A 120 -11.59 8.10 -11.78
C SER A 120 -11.49 8.95 -10.51
N GLY A 121 -10.39 8.84 -9.76
CA GLY A 121 -10.12 9.68 -8.59
C GLY A 121 -10.01 11.16 -8.97
N PRO A 122 -9.06 11.54 -9.86
CA PRO A 122 -8.92 12.93 -10.30
C PRO A 122 -10.18 13.53 -10.90
N LEU A 123 -10.94 12.77 -11.72
CA LEU A 123 -12.21 13.25 -12.27
C LEU A 123 -13.27 13.49 -11.19
N THR A 124 -13.34 12.61 -10.19
CA THR A 124 -14.26 12.78 -9.05
C THR A 124 -13.88 14.01 -8.22
N SER A 125 -12.59 14.19 -7.94
CA SER A 125 -12.10 15.38 -7.24
C SER A 125 -12.31 16.66 -8.05
N LEU A 126 -12.08 16.68 -9.36
CA LEU A 126 -12.42 17.85 -10.19
C LEU A 126 -13.90 18.18 -10.12
N PHE A 127 -14.77 17.17 -10.24
CA PHE A 127 -16.22 17.35 -10.18
C PHE A 127 -16.67 17.97 -8.85
N ILE A 128 -16.23 17.40 -7.72
CA ILE A 128 -16.51 17.94 -6.38
C ILE A 128 -15.92 19.34 -6.25
N GLY A 129 -14.69 19.53 -6.73
CA GLY A 129 -13.97 20.78 -6.72
C GLY A 129 -14.74 21.93 -7.37
N PHE A 130 -15.14 21.74 -8.63
CA PHE A 130 -15.92 22.72 -9.38
C PHE A 130 -17.29 22.96 -8.77
N LEU A 131 -17.97 21.90 -8.31
CA LEU A 131 -19.28 22.02 -7.67
C LEU A 131 -19.21 22.88 -6.40
N CYS A 132 -18.23 22.61 -5.53
CA CYS A 132 -18.04 23.37 -4.30
C CYS A 132 -17.63 24.82 -4.56
N VAL A 133 -16.70 25.07 -5.50
CA VAL A 133 -16.31 26.44 -5.88
C VAL A 133 -17.50 27.21 -6.43
N ALA A 134 -18.29 26.61 -7.33
CA ALA A 134 -19.50 27.22 -7.87
C ALA A 134 -20.52 27.51 -6.75
N ALA A 135 -20.80 26.52 -5.89
CA ALA A 135 -21.73 26.68 -4.78
C ALA A 135 -21.30 27.81 -3.83
N ALA A 136 -20.02 27.92 -3.50
CA ALA A 136 -19.51 28.99 -2.64
C ALA A 136 -19.48 30.37 -3.33
N ARG A 137 -19.27 30.42 -4.65
CA ARG A 137 -19.25 31.68 -5.41
C ARG A 137 -20.64 32.28 -5.53
N PHE A 138 -21.63 31.44 -5.84
CA PHE A 138 -23.04 31.82 -6.01
C PHE A 138 -23.86 31.71 -4.71
N ALA A 139 -23.21 31.38 -3.58
CA ALA A 139 -23.83 31.35 -2.27
C ALA A 139 -24.52 32.70 -1.96
N PRO A 140 -25.82 32.71 -1.64
CA PRO A 140 -26.54 33.88 -1.17
C PRO A 140 -25.88 34.52 0.05
N THR A 141 -26.06 35.82 0.21
CA THR A 141 -25.45 36.59 1.31
C THR A 141 -25.99 36.21 2.69
N PHE A 142 -27.10 35.48 2.82
CA PHE A 142 -27.61 35.02 4.11
C PHE A 142 -26.85 33.78 4.64
N ILE A 143 -26.06 33.09 3.81
CA ILE A 143 -25.27 31.93 4.24
C ILE A 143 -24.14 32.41 5.17
N PHE A 144 -23.91 31.68 6.26
CA PHE A 144 -22.81 31.93 7.18
C PHE A 144 -21.47 31.91 6.45
N GLU A 145 -20.64 32.91 6.70
CA GLU A 145 -19.38 33.11 5.99
C GLU A 145 -18.41 31.95 6.24
N ASP A 146 -18.39 31.43 7.47
CA ASP A 146 -17.70 30.21 7.89
C ASP A 146 -18.02 29.01 6.97
N LEU A 147 -19.32 28.75 6.74
CA LEU A 147 -19.77 27.65 5.87
C LEU A 147 -19.38 27.89 4.42
N ARG A 148 -19.51 29.13 3.94
CA ARG A 148 -19.11 29.51 2.58
C ARG A 148 -17.61 29.27 2.36
N LEU A 149 -16.77 29.64 3.34
CA LEU A 149 -15.33 29.40 3.29
C LEU A 149 -15.00 27.91 3.34
N ILE A 150 -15.62 27.12 4.23
CA ILE A 150 -15.42 25.66 4.28
C ILE A 150 -15.71 25.04 2.91
N ILE A 151 -16.82 25.40 2.27
CA ILE A 151 -17.19 24.89 0.94
C ILE A 151 -16.18 25.36 -0.11
N LEU A 152 -15.81 26.65 -0.12
CA LEU A 152 -14.87 27.21 -1.09
C LEU A 152 -13.51 26.50 -1.03
N TYR A 153 -12.94 26.38 0.16
CA TYR A 153 -11.65 25.74 0.36
C TYR A 153 -11.70 24.24 0.09
N THR A 154 -12.78 23.55 0.49
CA THR A 154 -12.97 22.14 0.11
C THR A 154 -12.95 21.99 -1.41
N GLY A 155 -13.59 22.91 -2.14
CA GLY A 155 -13.57 22.95 -3.59
C GLY A 155 -12.16 23.17 -4.16
N GLN A 156 -11.45 24.18 -3.68
CA GLN A 156 -10.08 24.50 -4.11
C GLN A 156 -9.11 23.34 -3.83
N LEU A 157 -9.19 22.74 -2.65
CA LEU A 157 -8.36 21.58 -2.27
C LEU A 157 -8.65 20.36 -3.15
N ASN A 158 -9.90 20.13 -3.54
CA ASN A 158 -10.26 19.05 -4.47
C ASN A 158 -9.73 19.29 -5.89
N ILE A 159 -9.78 20.53 -6.39
CA ILE A 159 -9.18 20.90 -7.67
C ILE A 159 -7.66 20.69 -7.60
N PHE A 160 -7.01 21.16 -6.53
CA PHE A 160 -5.59 20.96 -6.32
C PHE A 160 -5.21 19.48 -6.24
N LEU A 161 -5.95 18.68 -5.47
CA LEU A 161 -5.76 17.23 -5.35
C LEU A 161 -5.83 16.57 -6.74
N ALA A 162 -6.81 16.94 -7.57
CA ALA A 162 -6.92 16.38 -8.90
C ALA A 162 -5.79 16.82 -9.85
N ILE A 163 -5.40 18.11 -9.83
CA ILE A 163 -4.30 18.60 -10.66
C ILE A 163 -3.01 17.87 -10.28
N PHE A 164 -2.73 17.76 -8.98
CA PHE A 164 -1.55 17.06 -8.48
C PHE A 164 -1.55 15.58 -8.87
N ASN A 165 -2.71 14.91 -8.78
CA ASN A 165 -2.85 13.52 -9.20
C ASN A 165 -2.94 13.33 -10.72
N LEU A 166 -3.05 14.38 -11.54
CA LEU A 166 -2.97 14.31 -13.00
C LEU A 166 -1.56 14.56 -13.55
N ILE A 167 -0.60 14.94 -12.72
CA ILE A 167 0.79 15.12 -13.15
C ILE A 167 1.28 13.79 -13.75
N PRO A 168 1.88 13.77 -14.96
CA PRO A 168 2.30 12.54 -15.63
C PRO A 168 3.61 11.97 -15.03
N ALA A 169 3.64 11.74 -13.72
CA ALA A 169 4.82 11.39 -12.94
C ALA A 169 4.46 10.42 -11.82
N PHE A 170 5.20 9.32 -11.64
CA PHE A 170 5.05 8.52 -10.43
C PHE A 170 5.47 9.31 -9.18
N PRO A 171 4.83 9.08 -8.02
CA PRO A 171 3.84 8.04 -7.70
C PRO A 171 2.36 8.38 -8.01
N SER A 172 2.07 9.54 -8.62
CA SER A 172 0.68 10.00 -8.82
C SER A 172 -0.13 9.14 -9.81
N ASP A 173 -1.45 9.32 -9.82
CA ASP A 173 -2.35 8.62 -10.76
C ASP A 173 -2.06 8.96 -12.22
N GLY A 174 -1.64 10.20 -12.52
CA GLY A 174 -1.21 10.62 -13.84
C GLY A 174 0.05 9.87 -14.29
N GLY A 175 0.93 9.49 -13.35
CA GLY A 175 2.02 8.55 -13.60
C GLY A 175 1.54 7.16 -14.01
N ARG A 176 0.50 6.64 -13.33
CA ARG A 176 -0.14 5.35 -13.69
C ARG A 176 -0.84 5.42 -15.04
N MET A 177 -1.52 6.53 -15.33
CA MET A 177 -2.13 6.79 -16.64
C MET A 177 -1.07 6.85 -17.73
N LEU A 178 0.02 7.58 -17.52
CA LEU A 178 1.15 7.65 -18.45
C LEU A 178 1.72 6.26 -18.70
N ARG A 179 2.01 5.50 -17.63
CA ARG A 179 2.49 4.12 -17.74
C ARG A 179 1.52 3.27 -18.57
N ALA A 180 0.23 3.32 -18.27
CA ALA A 180 -0.78 2.52 -18.96
C ALA A 180 -0.94 2.90 -20.44
N VAL A 181 -0.84 4.19 -20.79
CA VAL A 181 -0.83 4.65 -22.19
C VAL A 181 0.40 4.14 -22.93
N ILE A 182 1.58 4.24 -22.33
CA ILE A 182 2.83 3.74 -22.93
C ILE A 182 2.76 2.21 -23.09
N ALA A 183 2.26 1.49 -22.08
CA ALA A 183 2.13 0.03 -22.09
C ALA A 183 1.19 -0.52 -23.18
N GLN A 184 0.38 0.32 -23.84
CA GLN A 184 -0.39 -0.12 -25.02
C GLN A 184 0.51 -0.37 -26.25
N LYS A 185 1.72 0.21 -26.27
CA LYS A 185 2.66 0.11 -27.40
C LYS A 185 3.98 -0.60 -27.04
N THR A 186 4.19 -0.95 -25.78
CA THR A 186 5.42 -1.58 -25.28
C THR A 186 5.14 -2.50 -24.10
N SER A 187 6.15 -3.21 -23.61
CA SER A 187 6.05 -4.00 -22.38
C SER A 187 5.74 -3.14 -21.15
N PHE A 188 4.95 -3.72 -20.22
CA PHE A 188 4.59 -3.07 -18.96
C PHE A 188 5.82 -2.61 -18.15
N ARG A 189 6.88 -3.44 -18.12
CA ARG A 189 8.17 -3.11 -17.49
C ARG A 189 8.75 -1.81 -18.06
N ARG A 190 8.92 -1.72 -19.38
CA ARG A 190 9.50 -0.53 -20.03
C ARG A 190 8.62 0.71 -19.82
N ALA A 191 7.31 0.54 -19.78
CA ALA A 191 6.39 1.63 -19.47
C ALA A 191 6.56 2.13 -18.03
N THR A 192 6.73 1.25 -17.04
CA THR A 192 7.07 1.63 -15.65
C THR A 192 8.40 2.36 -15.58
N GLU A 193 9.42 1.86 -16.27
CA GLU A 193 10.73 2.49 -16.31
C GLU A 193 10.66 3.94 -16.81
N ILE A 194 9.92 4.17 -17.91
CA ILE A 194 9.75 5.52 -18.46
C ILE A 194 8.99 6.43 -17.49
N ALA A 195 7.84 5.99 -16.97
CA ALA A 195 7.04 6.78 -16.04
C ALA A 195 7.80 7.10 -14.74
N SER A 196 8.63 6.18 -14.24
CA SER A 196 9.50 6.41 -13.08
C SER A 196 10.63 7.40 -13.39
N ARG A 197 11.23 7.35 -14.58
CA ARG A 197 12.24 8.35 -15.00
C ARG A 197 11.64 9.75 -15.09
N VAL A 198 10.43 9.87 -15.66
CA VAL A 198 9.70 11.13 -15.71
C VAL A 198 9.44 11.65 -14.30
N GLY A 199 8.97 10.80 -13.37
CA GLY A 199 8.78 11.18 -11.97
C GLY A 199 10.05 11.66 -11.27
N LYS A 200 11.19 10.99 -11.49
CA LYS A 200 12.49 11.44 -10.97
C LYS A 200 12.94 12.79 -11.54
N ALA A 201 12.66 13.06 -12.81
CA ALA A 201 12.94 14.36 -13.43
C ALA A 201 12.09 15.47 -12.80
N PHE A 202 10.78 15.24 -12.60
CA PHE A 202 9.90 16.17 -11.89
C PHE A 202 10.38 16.43 -10.45
N ALA A 203 10.76 15.38 -9.73
CA ALA A 203 11.33 15.52 -8.40
C ALA A 203 12.59 16.39 -8.39
N LEU A 204 13.50 16.21 -9.35
CA LEU A 204 14.70 17.03 -9.47
C LEU A 204 14.36 18.51 -9.71
N VAL A 205 13.44 18.79 -10.65
CA VAL A 205 13.00 20.16 -10.95
C VAL A 205 12.36 20.82 -9.73
N PHE A 206 11.47 20.12 -9.03
CA PHE A 206 10.81 20.62 -7.83
C PHE A 206 11.81 20.82 -6.68
N GLY A 207 12.79 19.93 -6.56
CA GLY A 207 13.85 20.04 -5.55
C GLY A 207 14.73 21.27 -5.79
N ILE A 208 15.19 21.49 -7.03
CA ILE A 208 16.00 22.66 -7.40
C ILE A 208 15.20 23.95 -7.20
N PHE A 209 13.97 24.01 -7.73
CA PHE A 209 13.13 25.20 -7.58
C PHE A 209 12.81 25.49 -6.11
N GLY A 210 12.47 24.45 -5.33
CA GLY A 210 12.18 24.57 -3.91
C GLY A 210 13.38 25.05 -3.10
N PHE A 211 14.58 24.57 -3.44
CA PHE A 211 15.82 25.03 -2.83
C PHE A 211 16.11 26.50 -3.18
N MET A 212 16.01 26.86 -4.45
CA MET A 212 16.25 28.24 -4.93
C MET A 212 15.24 29.24 -4.35
N SER A 213 13.98 28.84 -4.18
CA SER A 213 12.94 29.70 -3.63
C SER A 213 12.91 29.72 -2.09
N GLY A 214 13.76 28.95 -1.41
CA GLY A 214 13.70 28.75 0.06
C GLY A 214 12.44 28.01 0.55
N ASN A 215 11.71 27.35 -0.35
CA ASN A 215 10.48 26.64 -0.03
C ASN A 215 10.79 25.18 0.37
N PHE A 216 11.07 24.99 1.67
CA PHE A 216 11.36 23.67 2.23
C PHE A 216 10.24 22.64 2.01
N LEU A 217 8.98 23.07 1.94
CA LEU A 217 7.86 22.18 1.66
C LEU A 217 7.98 21.58 0.26
N LEU A 218 8.39 22.37 -0.74
CA LEU A 218 8.56 21.86 -2.09
C LEU A 218 9.75 20.90 -2.21
N VAL A 219 10.85 21.17 -1.49
CA VAL A 219 11.99 20.24 -1.39
C VAL A 219 11.56 18.91 -0.76
N PHE A 220 10.74 18.98 0.29
CA PHE A 220 10.18 17.80 0.93
C PHE A 220 9.26 17.02 -0.02
N ILE A 221 8.34 17.70 -0.74
CA ILE A 221 7.48 17.08 -1.76
C ILE A 221 8.35 16.40 -2.84
N ALA A 222 9.40 17.06 -3.33
CA ALA A 222 10.33 16.52 -4.31
C ALA A 222 10.99 15.21 -3.84
N PHE A 223 11.45 15.17 -2.58
CA PHE A 223 12.01 13.96 -1.97
C PHE A 223 11.00 12.80 -1.97
N PHE A 224 9.73 13.05 -1.62
CA PHE A 224 8.67 12.03 -1.64
C PHE A 224 8.33 11.56 -3.06
N ILE A 225 8.29 12.46 -4.03
CA ILE A 225 8.09 12.09 -5.45
C ILE A 225 9.24 11.18 -5.90
N TYR A 226 10.49 11.53 -5.60
CA TYR A 226 11.66 10.72 -5.97
C TYR A 226 11.63 9.32 -5.36
N ILE A 227 11.32 9.23 -4.07
CA ILE A 227 11.20 7.95 -3.35
C ILE A 227 10.04 7.14 -3.93
N GLY A 228 8.86 7.74 -4.12
CA GLY A 228 7.69 7.05 -4.67
C GLY A 228 7.96 6.50 -6.07
N ALA A 229 8.53 7.30 -6.96
CA ALA A 229 8.93 6.87 -8.30
C ALA A 229 9.96 5.73 -8.28
N SER A 230 10.86 5.73 -7.31
CA SER A 230 11.88 4.68 -7.14
C SER A 230 11.30 3.39 -6.57
N GLN A 231 10.37 3.47 -5.60
CA GLN A 231 9.70 2.32 -5.02
C GLN A 231 8.84 1.58 -6.05
N GLU A 232 8.08 2.31 -6.87
CA GLU A 232 7.23 1.72 -7.92
C GLU A 232 8.07 0.92 -8.94
N HIS A 233 9.22 1.47 -9.34
CA HIS A 233 10.16 0.81 -10.24
C HIS A 233 10.72 -0.50 -9.64
N GLN A 234 11.19 -0.45 -8.39
CA GLN A 234 11.72 -1.64 -7.71
C GLN A 234 10.65 -2.72 -7.53
N PHE A 235 9.44 -2.32 -7.15
CA PHE A 235 8.33 -3.26 -6.97
C PHE A 235 7.93 -3.93 -8.28
N SER A 236 7.84 -3.16 -9.37
CA SER A 236 7.59 -3.70 -10.72
C SER A 236 8.67 -4.69 -11.16
N ASN A 237 9.93 -4.44 -10.81
CA ASN A 237 11.03 -5.36 -11.14
C ASN A 237 10.96 -6.67 -10.35
N ILE A 238 10.64 -6.63 -9.05
CA ILE A 238 10.42 -7.83 -8.24
C ILE A 238 9.23 -8.62 -8.79
N LYS A 239 8.11 -7.93 -9.07
CA LYS A 239 6.93 -8.57 -9.68
C LYS A 239 7.29 -9.27 -10.96
N PHE A 240 7.92 -8.58 -11.91
CA PHE A 240 8.30 -9.16 -13.19
C PHE A 240 9.27 -10.34 -13.05
N ALA A 241 10.27 -10.23 -12.18
CA ALA A 241 11.23 -11.31 -11.95
C ALA A 241 10.57 -12.58 -11.40
N LEU A 242 9.51 -12.44 -10.60
CA LEU A 242 8.82 -13.57 -9.97
C LEU A 242 7.57 -14.04 -10.72
N SER A 243 6.93 -13.21 -11.55
CA SER A 243 5.67 -13.55 -12.25
C SER A 243 5.81 -14.65 -13.31
N ASN A 244 7.02 -14.94 -13.77
CA ASN A 244 7.29 -16.05 -14.71
C ASN A 244 7.74 -17.34 -14.00
N LEU A 245 7.71 -17.37 -12.66
CA LEU A 245 8.04 -18.54 -11.85
C LEU A 245 6.81 -19.00 -11.10
N LYS A 246 6.70 -20.31 -10.94
CA LYS A 246 5.67 -20.96 -10.13
C LYS A 246 6.26 -21.38 -8.80
N VAL A 247 5.39 -21.58 -7.81
CA VAL A 247 5.79 -22.11 -6.49
C VAL A 247 6.58 -23.40 -6.63
N LYS A 248 6.16 -24.31 -7.53
CA LYS A 248 6.85 -25.58 -7.78
C LYS A 248 8.30 -25.46 -8.26
N ASP A 249 8.68 -24.33 -8.85
CA ASP A 249 10.02 -24.14 -9.42
C ASP A 249 11.07 -23.89 -8.33
N LEU A 250 10.64 -23.51 -7.11
CA LEU A 250 11.52 -23.21 -5.98
C LEU A 250 11.13 -23.88 -4.66
N MET A 251 9.96 -24.52 -4.58
CA MET A 251 9.55 -25.21 -3.36
C MET A 251 10.48 -26.38 -3.03
N THR A 252 10.63 -26.67 -1.75
CA THR A 252 11.23 -27.92 -1.28
C THR A 252 10.14 -28.99 -1.25
N THR A 253 10.31 -30.08 -1.99
CA THR A 253 9.34 -31.19 -2.11
C THR A 253 9.51 -32.26 -1.02
N ASP A 254 10.75 -32.56 -0.62
CA ASP A 254 11.04 -33.49 0.49
C ASP A 254 10.84 -32.78 1.83
N VAL A 255 9.58 -32.67 2.25
CA VAL A 255 9.21 -31.94 3.46
C VAL A 255 9.36 -32.84 4.67
N LYS A 256 10.37 -32.54 5.49
CA LYS A 256 10.48 -33.16 6.81
C LYS A 256 9.35 -32.65 7.71
N THR A 257 8.72 -33.58 8.44
CA THR A 257 7.58 -33.28 9.32
C THR A 257 7.83 -33.77 10.75
N VAL A 258 6.96 -33.37 11.68
CA VAL A 258 6.97 -33.84 13.08
C VAL A 258 5.57 -34.26 13.53
N PRO A 259 5.41 -35.30 14.38
CA PRO A 259 4.11 -35.67 14.91
C PRO A 259 3.69 -34.76 16.07
N VAL A 260 2.38 -34.60 16.28
CA VAL A 260 1.78 -33.77 17.35
C VAL A 260 2.27 -34.06 18.77
N ASN A 261 2.67 -35.30 19.06
CA ASN A 261 3.10 -35.78 20.37
C ASN A 261 4.61 -35.70 20.60
N MET A 262 5.40 -35.27 19.60
CA MET A 262 6.85 -35.07 19.77
C MET A 262 7.10 -34.03 20.86
N SER A 263 8.08 -34.26 21.75
CA SER A 263 8.45 -33.26 22.76
C SER A 263 9.28 -32.12 22.16
N ILE A 264 9.25 -30.95 22.78
CA ILE A 264 10.07 -29.80 22.34
C ILE A 264 11.57 -30.15 22.35
N HIS A 265 12.04 -30.94 23.31
CA HIS A 265 13.42 -31.42 23.34
C HIS A 265 13.80 -32.17 22.06
N ARG A 266 12.97 -33.13 21.62
CA ARG A 266 13.18 -33.87 20.36
C ARG A 266 13.03 -32.97 19.13
N LEU A 267 12.13 -31.99 19.17
CA LEU A 267 11.99 -31.00 18.11
C LEU A 267 13.30 -30.21 17.92
N ILE A 268 13.94 -29.75 19.00
CA ILE A 268 15.19 -28.98 18.95
C ILE A 268 16.34 -29.85 18.40
N GLU A 269 16.45 -31.11 18.85
CA GLU A 269 17.41 -32.07 18.28
C GLU A 269 17.21 -32.21 16.77
N LYS A 270 15.96 -32.35 16.33
CA LYS A 270 15.61 -32.44 14.91
C LYS A 270 15.90 -31.15 14.15
N MET A 271 15.64 -29.97 14.74
CA MET A 271 16.00 -28.67 14.15
C MET A 271 17.50 -28.55 13.90
N LEU A 272 18.33 -29.03 14.83
CA LEU A 272 19.79 -29.04 14.70
C LEU A 272 20.25 -30.05 13.63
N ALA A 273 19.72 -31.26 13.67
CA ALA A 273 20.08 -32.33 12.74
C ALA A 273 19.72 -31.98 11.29
N ASP A 274 18.50 -31.47 11.08
CA ASP A 274 17.98 -31.15 9.75
C ASP A 274 18.34 -29.74 9.29
N LYS A 275 18.92 -28.90 10.17
CA LYS A 275 19.22 -27.47 9.93
C LYS A 275 17.99 -26.68 9.46
N HIS A 276 16.84 -26.96 10.07
CA HIS A 276 15.58 -26.29 9.78
C HIS A 276 15.06 -25.58 11.03
N SER A 277 14.60 -24.34 10.88
CA SER A 277 14.02 -23.54 11.96
C SER A 277 12.54 -23.81 12.20
N GLY A 278 12.01 -24.90 11.62
CA GLY A 278 10.73 -25.48 12.01
C GLY A 278 10.08 -26.31 10.90
N PHE A 279 8.95 -26.91 11.25
CA PHE A 279 8.42 -28.08 10.56
C PHE A 279 6.89 -28.03 10.51
N PRO A 280 6.26 -28.58 9.46
CA PRO A 280 4.85 -28.95 9.49
C PRO A 280 4.61 -30.05 10.52
N VAL A 281 3.48 -29.96 11.21
CA VAL A 281 3.06 -30.88 12.26
C VAL A 281 1.94 -31.77 11.73
N LEU A 282 2.12 -33.09 11.85
CA LEU A 282 1.17 -34.11 11.40
C LEU A 282 0.39 -34.72 12.58
N ARG A 283 -0.90 -34.99 12.33
CA ARG A 283 -1.75 -35.89 13.10
C ARG A 283 -2.40 -36.84 12.11
N ASP A 284 -2.15 -38.14 12.25
CA ASP A 284 -2.72 -39.17 11.37
C ASP A 284 -2.53 -38.84 9.87
N GLU A 285 -1.28 -38.53 9.48
CA GLU A 285 -0.87 -38.10 8.12
C GLU A 285 -1.45 -36.77 7.61
N LYS A 286 -2.28 -36.08 8.41
CA LYS A 286 -2.82 -34.77 8.06
C LYS A 286 -2.02 -33.64 8.69
N VAL A 287 -1.76 -32.60 7.92
CA VAL A 287 -1.13 -31.37 8.45
C VAL A 287 -2.12 -30.63 9.32
N VAL A 288 -1.77 -30.44 10.59
CA VAL A 288 -2.63 -29.77 11.60
C VAL A 288 -2.00 -28.51 12.19
N GLY A 289 -0.76 -28.20 11.82
CA GLY A 289 -0.06 -27.01 12.30
C GLY A 289 1.34 -26.86 11.73
N ILE A 290 1.99 -25.78 12.12
CA ILE A 290 3.42 -25.53 11.90
C ILE A 290 4.03 -25.17 13.24
N VAL A 291 5.20 -25.72 13.54
CA VAL A 291 5.99 -25.34 14.71
C VAL A 291 7.30 -24.68 14.27
N THR A 292 7.68 -23.60 14.94
CA THR A 292 8.90 -22.85 14.64
C THR A 292 9.84 -22.79 15.84
N MET A 293 11.09 -22.42 15.59
CA MET A 293 12.05 -22.12 16.67
C MET A 293 11.57 -20.96 17.57
N GLU A 294 10.82 -19.99 17.02
CA GLU A 294 10.27 -18.89 17.83
C GLU A 294 9.17 -19.37 18.78
N ASP A 295 8.43 -20.41 18.42
CA ASP A 295 7.41 -21.02 19.30
C ASP A 295 8.06 -21.81 20.43
N ALA A 296 9.12 -22.57 20.13
CA ALA A 296 9.87 -23.31 21.14
C ALA A 296 10.53 -22.39 22.18
N LYS A 297 11.06 -21.22 21.76
CA LYS A 297 11.69 -20.23 22.65
C LYS A 297 10.76 -19.63 23.72
N LYS A 298 9.44 -19.76 23.55
CA LYS A 298 8.44 -19.24 24.51
C LYS A 298 8.31 -20.14 25.74
N ILE A 299 8.84 -21.36 25.67
CA ILE A 299 8.71 -22.36 26.73
C ILE A 299 9.97 -22.37 27.61
N PRO A 300 9.86 -22.49 28.94
CA PRO A 300 11.01 -22.70 29.82
C PRO A 300 11.76 -24.00 29.48
N GLN A 301 13.09 -23.98 29.58
CA GLN A 301 13.94 -25.11 29.15
C GLN A 301 13.69 -26.40 29.96
N ASP A 302 13.34 -26.27 31.23
CA ASP A 302 12.99 -27.37 32.13
C ASP A 302 11.72 -28.11 31.70
N GLU A 303 10.81 -27.44 30.98
CA GLU A 303 9.59 -28.03 30.45
C GLU A 303 9.76 -28.76 29.10
N TYR A 304 10.88 -28.56 28.41
CA TYR A 304 11.08 -29.05 27.04
C TYR A 304 10.88 -30.56 26.85
N ARG A 305 11.15 -31.36 27.88
CA ARG A 305 11.01 -32.82 27.82
C ARG A 305 9.55 -33.27 27.88
N ASN A 306 8.70 -32.52 28.58
CA ASN A 306 7.32 -32.92 28.89
C ASN A 306 6.29 -32.21 28.02
N THR A 307 6.63 -31.06 27.45
CA THR A 307 5.71 -30.27 26.62
C THR A 307 5.70 -30.80 25.18
N PRO A 308 4.53 -31.24 24.66
CA PRO A 308 4.41 -31.74 23.29
C PRO A 308 4.27 -30.61 22.27
N VAL A 309 4.72 -30.82 21.03
CA VAL A 309 4.67 -29.84 19.93
C VAL A 309 3.26 -29.29 19.70
N GLN A 310 2.22 -30.09 19.86
CA GLN A 310 0.83 -29.63 19.65
C GLN A 310 0.37 -28.50 20.59
N SER A 311 1.05 -28.28 21.72
CA SER A 311 0.72 -27.19 22.64
C SER A 311 1.25 -25.83 22.17
N ILE A 312 2.29 -25.83 21.32
CA ILE A 312 2.96 -24.61 20.84
C ILE A 312 2.80 -24.36 19.34
N MET A 313 2.36 -25.36 18.58
CA MET A 313 2.22 -25.21 17.12
C MET A 313 1.20 -24.13 16.76
N ASN A 314 1.49 -23.37 15.71
CA ASN A 314 0.52 -22.48 15.11
C ASN A 314 -0.44 -23.30 14.23
N LYS A 315 -1.75 -23.10 14.45
CA LYS A 315 -2.84 -23.77 13.72
C LYS A 315 -3.39 -22.94 12.56
N ASP A 316 -3.04 -21.64 12.49
CA ASP A 316 -3.39 -20.79 11.35
C ASP A 316 -2.44 -21.12 10.19
N LEU A 317 -2.87 -22.07 9.37
CA LEU A 317 -2.10 -22.57 8.23
C LEU A 317 -2.28 -21.64 7.04
N HIS A 318 -1.15 -21.15 6.53
CA HIS A 318 -1.10 -20.40 5.28
C HIS A 318 -0.54 -21.29 4.17
N CYS A 319 -1.36 -21.52 3.15
CA CYS A 319 -1.09 -22.49 2.09
C CYS A 319 -1.16 -21.84 0.71
N VAL A 320 -0.38 -22.39 -0.21
CA VAL A 320 -0.38 -22.07 -1.66
C VAL A 320 -0.43 -23.38 -2.46
N LYS A 321 -0.72 -23.28 -3.75
CA LYS A 321 -0.68 -24.42 -4.68
C LYS A 321 0.61 -24.39 -5.49
N GLU A 322 0.99 -25.56 -6.02
CA GLU A 322 2.19 -25.74 -6.86
C GLU A 322 2.19 -24.82 -8.09
N GLU A 323 1.00 -24.59 -8.66
CA GLU A 323 0.81 -23.82 -9.89
C GLU A 323 0.60 -22.32 -9.65
N ASP A 324 0.52 -21.87 -8.39
CA ASP A 324 0.41 -20.45 -8.07
C ASP A 324 1.69 -19.71 -8.52
N GLU A 325 1.54 -18.44 -8.93
CA GLU A 325 2.67 -17.59 -9.24
C GLU A 325 3.53 -17.37 -7.98
N LEU A 326 4.84 -17.45 -8.13
CA LEU A 326 5.80 -17.23 -7.05
C LEU A 326 5.65 -15.82 -6.43
N PHE A 327 5.20 -14.85 -7.22
CA PHE A 327 4.91 -13.51 -6.74
C PHE A 327 3.76 -13.46 -5.72
N GLU A 328 2.77 -14.34 -5.83
CA GLU A 328 1.67 -14.43 -4.86
C GLU A 328 2.16 -15.06 -3.55
N ALA A 329 3.04 -16.08 -3.62
CA ALA A 329 3.73 -16.61 -2.45
C ALA A 329 4.62 -15.54 -1.78
N PHE A 330 5.35 -14.74 -2.57
CA PHE A 330 6.09 -13.58 -2.08
C PHE A 330 5.16 -12.59 -1.35
N LYS A 331 4.04 -12.19 -1.95
CA LYS A 331 3.09 -11.30 -1.28
C LYS A 331 2.65 -11.86 0.07
N LEU A 332 2.24 -13.14 0.11
CA LEU A 332 1.69 -13.74 1.32
C LEU A 332 2.72 -13.84 2.45
N LEU A 333 3.96 -14.25 2.15
CA LEU A 333 5.06 -14.33 3.12
C LEU A 333 5.36 -12.97 3.79
N PHE A 334 5.36 -11.89 3.01
CA PHE A 334 5.72 -10.56 3.49
C PHE A 334 4.53 -9.81 4.09
N GLN A 335 3.31 -9.97 3.54
CA GLN A 335 2.11 -9.33 4.06
C GLN A 335 1.67 -9.92 5.41
N LYS A 336 1.76 -11.25 5.57
CA LYS A 336 1.38 -11.92 6.83
C LYS A 336 2.50 -11.92 7.87
N ASP A 337 3.67 -11.41 7.50
CA ASP A 337 4.89 -11.46 8.29
C ASP A 337 5.30 -12.89 8.72
N ILE A 338 5.16 -13.85 7.80
CA ILE A 338 5.46 -15.27 8.04
C ILE A 338 6.69 -15.74 7.27
N GLY A 339 7.45 -16.68 7.84
CA GLY A 339 8.69 -17.17 7.26
C GLY A 339 8.54 -18.25 6.20
N ARG A 340 7.37 -18.92 6.14
CA ARG A 340 7.13 -20.11 5.30
C ARG A 340 5.66 -20.29 4.95
N LEU A 341 5.39 -20.95 3.83
CA LEU A 341 4.09 -21.36 3.35
C LEU A 341 4.10 -22.86 3.05
N LEU A 342 2.99 -23.53 3.33
CA LEU A 342 2.80 -24.91 2.92
C LEU A 342 2.31 -24.95 1.48
N VAL A 343 2.85 -25.88 0.70
CA VAL A 343 2.35 -26.15 -0.66
C VAL A 343 1.43 -27.36 -0.58
N MET A 344 0.14 -27.13 -0.83
CA MET A 344 -0.91 -28.12 -0.63
C MET A 344 -1.62 -28.43 -1.94
N LYS A 345 -1.98 -29.71 -2.14
CA LYS A 345 -2.89 -30.15 -3.21
C LYS A 345 -4.07 -30.87 -2.56
N GLY A 346 -5.14 -30.12 -2.29
CA GLY A 346 -6.21 -30.60 -1.41
C GLY A 346 -5.68 -30.72 0.02
N ASP A 347 -5.83 -31.89 0.64
CA ASP A 347 -5.32 -32.19 1.98
C ASP A 347 -3.87 -32.70 1.98
N GLU A 348 -3.26 -32.91 0.80
CA GLU A 348 -1.93 -33.48 0.67
C GLU A 348 -0.85 -32.41 0.68
N LEU A 349 0.15 -32.58 1.56
CA LEU A 349 1.34 -31.73 1.61
C LEU A 349 2.31 -32.11 0.47
N LYS A 350 2.49 -31.20 -0.48
CA LYS A 350 3.38 -31.38 -1.64
C LYS A 350 4.74 -30.72 -1.47
N GLY A 351 4.82 -29.70 -0.61
CA GLY A 351 6.04 -28.95 -0.46
C GLY A 351 5.98 -27.89 0.62
N ILE A 352 7.10 -27.20 0.80
CA ILE A 352 7.21 -26.00 1.61
C ILE A 352 7.99 -24.95 0.82
N ILE A 353 7.57 -23.69 0.93
CA ILE A 353 8.32 -22.56 0.37
C ILE A 353 8.58 -21.52 1.44
N THR A 354 9.83 -21.09 1.56
CA THR A 354 10.29 -20.15 2.58
C THR A 354 10.63 -18.79 1.98
N ARG A 355 10.76 -17.76 2.84
CA ARG A 355 11.30 -16.46 2.41
C ARG A 355 12.66 -16.60 1.73
N SER A 356 13.52 -17.48 2.23
CA SER A 356 14.85 -17.70 1.66
C SER A 356 14.80 -18.26 0.24
N ASP A 357 13.85 -19.15 -0.03
CA ASP A 357 13.69 -19.76 -1.37
C ASP A 357 13.24 -18.70 -2.37
N VAL A 358 12.25 -17.88 -2.00
CA VAL A 358 11.76 -16.78 -2.85
C VAL A 358 12.86 -15.75 -3.11
N MET A 359 13.65 -15.39 -2.09
CA MET A 359 14.77 -14.46 -2.25
C MET A 359 15.89 -15.06 -3.12
N THR A 360 16.11 -16.36 -3.04
CA THR A 360 17.05 -17.08 -3.94
C THR A 360 16.56 -16.99 -5.39
N GLY A 361 15.28 -17.24 -5.63
CA GLY A 361 14.66 -17.07 -6.95
C GLY A 361 14.86 -15.68 -7.54
N LEU A 362 14.66 -14.64 -6.72
CA LEU A 362 14.87 -13.26 -7.12
C LEU A 362 16.33 -13.00 -7.55
N ARG A 363 17.31 -13.49 -6.77
CA ARG A 363 18.74 -13.31 -7.07
C ARG A 363 19.14 -14.02 -8.37
N VAL A 364 18.68 -15.26 -8.56
CA VAL A 364 18.96 -16.03 -9.78
C VAL A 364 18.44 -15.30 -11.02
N ARG A 365 17.21 -14.78 -10.96
CA ARG A 365 16.62 -13.99 -12.05
C ARG A 365 17.34 -12.67 -12.33
N GLN A 366 17.87 -12.02 -11.30
CA GLN A 366 18.68 -10.81 -11.49
C GLN A 366 19.97 -11.11 -12.25
N LEU A 367 20.61 -12.26 -11.98
CA LEU A 367 21.81 -12.71 -12.70
C LEU A 367 21.52 -13.11 -14.16
N GLU A 368 20.36 -13.70 -14.44
CA GLU A 368 19.94 -13.99 -15.82
C GLU A 368 19.72 -12.72 -16.64
N ASN A 369 19.11 -11.68 -16.05
CA ASN A 369 18.87 -10.41 -16.76
C ASN A 369 20.17 -9.66 -17.07
N ILE A 370 21.24 -9.82 -16.27
CA ILE A 370 22.56 -9.24 -16.57
C ILE A 370 23.14 -9.86 -17.85
N LYS A 371 22.88 -11.14 -18.14
CA LYS A 371 23.40 -11.81 -19.35
C LYS A 371 22.70 -11.42 -20.65
N VAL A 372 21.51 -10.82 -20.60
CA VAL A 372 20.72 -10.48 -21.80
C VAL A 372 20.92 -9.01 -22.22
N GLU A 373 21.53 -8.17 -21.38
CA GLU A 373 21.88 -6.79 -21.74
C GLU A 373 23.26 -6.65 -22.41
N ASP A 374 24.09 -7.72 -22.37
CA ASP A 374 25.46 -7.75 -22.90
C ASP A 374 25.61 -8.51 -24.26
N ASP A 375 24.50 -9.02 -24.83
CA ASP A 375 24.41 -9.63 -26.17
C ASP A 375 23.48 -8.80 -27.08
#